data_AF-A0A7V1HE70-F1
#
_entry.id   AF-A0A7V1HE70-F1
#
_cell.length_a   1.000
_cell.length_b   1.000
_cell.length_c   1.000
_cell.angle_alpha   90.00
_cell.angle_beta   90.00
_cell.angle_gamma   90.00
#
_symmetry.space_group_name_H-M   'P 1'
#
loop_
_entity.id
_entity.type
_entity.pdbx_description
1 polymer ?
#
loop_
_entity_poly.entity_id
_entity_poly.type
_entity_poly.pdbx_seq_one_letter_code
_entity_poly.pdbx_strand_id
1 'polypeptide(L)'
;MYNKLLLFFILLLNLFPYIYTVTVSPLAKPYFVQAESCKKEGSTSQAITLYQKVIDLDPNCIDAYHALSNIFKKKEQFAEAACCLEQALIHNPSSTTIRFSLACIYLSIGNIDGAVKAFRKIYQRSPQAISALYNIGYALKTGGRIDEAIAAYQEVLKKNPQYDAAHLALGFAYLNKGDFAHGWKKHERYLKKAKKNADKLRALLRKNDVKGKTILLHLEGGIGDTLHFVRYAQRLKAMGATVIAFVQKSLIPLLSLCPYIDKLLTSNAHISHDASSTFMSLPAVFNDNEETFP
;
A
#
# COMPACT_ATOMS: atom_id res chain seq x y z
N MET A 1 -13.96 -53.50 22.70
CA MET A 1 -14.51 -53.12 21.38
C MET A 1 -14.25 -51.67 20.97
N TYR A 2 -13.90 -50.76 21.88
CA TYR A 2 -13.70 -49.33 21.57
C TYR A 2 -12.38 -48.97 20.84
N ASN A 3 -11.30 -49.75 20.99
CA ASN A 3 -10.00 -49.42 20.39
C ASN A 3 -9.88 -49.64 18.88
N LYS A 4 -10.74 -50.45 18.26
CA LYS A 4 -10.71 -50.65 16.80
C LYS A 4 -11.41 -49.51 16.03
N LEU A 5 -12.42 -48.88 16.63
CA LEU A 5 -13.11 -47.73 16.01
C LEU A 5 -12.25 -46.46 16.08
N LEU A 6 -11.53 -46.25 17.19
CA LEU A 6 -10.64 -45.10 17.36
C LEU A 6 -9.43 -45.16 16.43
N LEU A 7 -8.82 -46.35 16.24
CA LEU A 7 -7.73 -46.53 15.27
C LEU A 7 -8.19 -46.32 13.83
N PHE A 8 -9.43 -46.71 13.48
CA PHE A 8 -9.99 -46.50 12.14
C PHE A 8 -10.23 -45.01 11.86
N PHE A 9 -10.67 -44.24 12.86
CA PHE A 9 -10.86 -42.80 12.74
C PHE A 9 -9.54 -42.02 12.65
N ILE A 10 -8.50 -42.47 13.37
CA ILE A 10 -7.15 -41.89 13.31
C ILE A 10 -6.45 -42.24 11.98
N LEU A 11 -6.71 -43.41 11.40
CA LEU A 11 -6.22 -43.74 10.05
C LEU A 11 -6.91 -42.94 8.94
N LEU A 12 -8.21 -42.65 9.08
CA LEU A 12 -8.94 -41.77 8.16
C LEU A 12 -8.49 -40.32 8.22
N LEU A 13 -8.11 -39.82 9.41
CA LEU A 13 -7.55 -38.48 9.59
C LEU A 13 -6.11 -38.34 9.06
N ASN A 14 -5.37 -39.44 8.90
CA ASN A 14 -4.00 -39.43 8.36
C ASN A 14 -3.91 -39.73 6.85
N LEU A 15 -5.02 -40.06 6.19
CA LEU A 15 -5.07 -40.33 4.73
C LEU A 15 -5.45 -39.10 3.88
N PHE A 16 -5.81 -37.99 4.52
CA PHE A 16 -6.03 -36.71 3.83
C PHE A 16 -5.00 -35.69 4.31
N PRO A 17 -3.81 -35.61 3.67
CA PRO A 17 -2.98 -34.44 3.87
C PRO A 17 -3.83 -33.23 3.47
N TYR A 18 -3.81 -32.22 4.33
CA TYR A 18 -4.34 -30.87 4.10
C TYR A 18 -3.55 -30.22 2.95
N ILE A 19 -3.66 -30.78 1.75
CA ILE A 19 -3.20 -30.16 0.52
C ILE A 19 -4.28 -29.13 0.23
N TYR A 20 -3.89 -27.86 0.13
CA TYR A 20 -4.67 -26.85 -0.57
C TYR A 20 -5.10 -27.46 -1.91
N THR A 21 -6.32 -27.99 -2.00
CA THR A 21 -6.77 -28.64 -3.23
C THR A 21 -7.11 -27.52 -4.19
N VAL A 22 -6.12 -27.16 -5.00
CA VAL A 22 -6.35 -26.54 -6.30
C VAL A 22 -7.46 -27.39 -6.93
N THR A 23 -8.65 -26.81 -7.10
CA THR A 23 -9.81 -27.50 -7.67
C THR A 23 -9.57 -27.60 -9.17
N VAL A 24 -8.66 -28.50 -9.55
CA VAL A 24 -8.35 -28.86 -10.93
C VAL A 24 -8.95 -30.23 -11.17
N SER A 25 -9.66 -30.38 -12.27
CA SER A 25 -10.20 -31.68 -12.68
C SER A 25 -9.08 -32.74 -12.73
N PRO A 26 -9.37 -34.02 -12.43
CA PRO A 26 -8.37 -35.09 -12.49
C PRO A 26 -7.66 -35.20 -13.85
N LEU A 27 -8.37 -34.90 -14.94
CA LEU A 27 -7.82 -34.90 -16.30
C LEU A 27 -6.85 -33.73 -16.54
N ALA A 28 -7.12 -32.56 -15.96
CA ALA A 28 -6.31 -31.37 -16.15
C ALA A 28 -5.12 -31.29 -15.17
N LYS A 29 -5.19 -31.98 -14.02
CA LYS A 29 -4.19 -31.92 -12.94
C LYS A 29 -2.75 -32.23 -13.37
N PRO A 30 -2.45 -33.27 -14.18
CA PRO A 30 -1.08 -33.53 -14.62
C PRO A 30 -0.48 -32.36 -15.41
N TYR A 31 -1.28 -31.77 -16.31
CA TYR A 31 -0.87 -30.62 -17.12
C TYR A 31 -0.65 -29.37 -16.26
N PHE A 32 -1.48 -29.16 -15.24
CA PHE A 32 -1.32 -28.04 -14.31
C PHE A 32 0.00 -28.14 -13.52
N VAL A 33 0.31 -29.32 -12.99
CA VAL A 33 1.57 -29.55 -12.27
C VAL A 33 2.78 -29.34 -13.17
N GLN A 34 2.72 -29.83 -14.41
CA GLN A 34 3.79 -29.62 -15.39
C GLN A 34 3.94 -28.14 -15.75
N ALA A 35 2.84 -27.41 -15.95
CA ALA A 35 2.84 -25.98 -16.22
C ALA A 35 3.49 -25.17 -15.09
N GLU A 36 3.25 -25.55 -13.84
CA GLU A 36 3.89 -24.94 -12.67
C GLU A 36 5.41 -25.21 -12.64
N SER A 37 5.86 -26.41 -13.03
CA SER A 37 7.30 -26.72 -13.16
C SER A 37 7.95 -25.87 -14.24
N CYS A 38 7.41 -25.89 -15.47
CA CYS A 38 7.93 -25.10 -16.59
C CYS A 38 7.98 -23.60 -16.26
N LYS A 39 6.98 -23.08 -15.52
CA LYS A 39 6.96 -21.69 -15.06
C LYS A 39 8.11 -21.38 -14.10
N LYS A 40 8.46 -22.31 -13.20
CA LYS A 40 9.59 -22.14 -12.25
C LYS A 40 10.95 -22.22 -12.95
N GLU A 41 11.04 -23.07 -13.97
CA GLU A 41 12.25 -23.25 -14.79
C GLU A 41 12.49 -22.11 -15.79
N GLY A 42 11.53 -21.18 -15.95
CA GLY A 42 11.63 -20.07 -16.89
C GLY A 42 11.16 -20.39 -18.32
N SER A 43 10.77 -21.65 -18.58
CA SER A 43 10.23 -22.15 -19.85
C SER A 43 8.81 -21.63 -20.12
N THR A 44 8.71 -20.32 -20.35
CA THR A 44 7.46 -19.55 -20.36
C THR A 44 6.50 -19.98 -21.48
N SER A 45 7.02 -20.26 -22.69
CA SER A 45 6.18 -20.70 -23.82
C SER A 45 5.54 -22.06 -23.59
N GLN A 46 6.28 -23.01 -22.99
CA GLN A 46 5.74 -24.33 -22.64
C GLN A 46 4.70 -24.23 -21.54
N ALA A 47 4.95 -23.39 -20.53
CA ALA A 47 3.98 -23.13 -19.47
C ALA A 47 2.65 -22.58 -20.03
N ILE A 48 2.70 -21.63 -20.97
CA ILE A 48 1.50 -21.09 -21.64
C ILE A 48 0.69 -22.21 -22.31
N THR A 49 1.33 -23.04 -23.13
CA THR A 49 0.65 -24.16 -23.82
C THR A 49 0.01 -25.13 -22.84
N LEU A 50 0.69 -25.44 -21.74
CA LEU A 50 0.18 -26.35 -20.73
C LEU A 50 -0.99 -25.74 -19.93
N TYR A 51 -0.94 -24.45 -19.57
CA TYR A 51 -2.09 -23.78 -18.94
C TYR A 51 -3.28 -23.67 -19.88
N GLN A 52 -3.08 -23.42 -21.17
CA GLN A 52 -4.17 -23.44 -22.15
C GLN A 52 -4.82 -24.83 -22.21
N LYS A 53 -4.01 -25.89 -22.23
CA LYS A 53 -4.52 -27.27 -22.18
C LYS A 53 -5.29 -27.58 -20.88
N VAL A 54 -4.86 -27.02 -19.75
CA VAL A 54 -5.63 -27.12 -18.49
C VAL A 54 -6.98 -26.44 -18.64
N ILE A 55 -7.03 -25.24 -19.21
CA ILE A 55 -8.26 -24.49 -19.44
C ILE A 55 -9.21 -25.24 -20.39
N ASP A 56 -8.69 -25.85 -21.45
CA ASP A 56 -9.48 -26.63 -22.40
C ASP A 56 -10.12 -27.86 -21.74
N LEU A 57 -9.41 -28.48 -20.79
CA LEU A 57 -9.87 -29.66 -20.04
C LEU A 57 -10.71 -29.32 -18.80
N ASP A 58 -10.53 -28.12 -18.25
CA ASP A 58 -11.23 -27.60 -17.07
C ASP A 58 -11.43 -26.08 -17.18
N PRO A 59 -12.47 -25.62 -17.88
CA PRO A 59 -12.77 -24.20 -18.04
C PRO A 59 -13.14 -23.47 -16.73
N ASN A 60 -13.31 -24.20 -15.62
CA ASN A 60 -13.57 -23.63 -14.30
C ASN A 60 -12.29 -23.45 -13.46
N CYS A 61 -11.13 -23.86 -13.97
CA CYS A 61 -9.86 -23.78 -13.25
C CYS A 61 -9.36 -22.32 -13.14
N ILE A 62 -9.82 -21.61 -12.11
CA ILE A 62 -9.45 -20.21 -11.82
C ILE A 62 -7.93 -20.03 -11.76
N ASP A 63 -7.22 -20.99 -11.14
CA ASP A 63 -5.77 -20.93 -10.96
C ASP A 63 -5.01 -20.96 -12.29
N ALA A 64 -5.50 -21.70 -13.29
CA ALA A 64 -4.89 -21.74 -14.62
C ALA A 64 -5.03 -20.39 -15.35
N TYR A 65 -6.23 -19.81 -15.34
CA TYR A 65 -6.44 -18.47 -15.89
C TYR A 65 -5.59 -17.41 -15.19
N HIS A 66 -5.51 -17.46 -13.86
CA HIS A 66 -4.70 -16.53 -13.08
C HIS A 66 -3.19 -16.69 -13.34
N ALA A 67 -2.70 -17.93 -13.48
CA ALA A 67 -1.32 -18.20 -13.84
C ALA A 67 -1.00 -17.68 -15.24
N LEU A 68 -1.87 -17.98 -16.22
CA LEU A 68 -1.72 -17.55 -17.60
C LEU A 68 -1.77 -16.02 -17.74
N SER A 69 -2.72 -15.34 -17.07
CA SER A 69 -2.80 -13.88 -17.07
C SER A 69 -1.56 -13.23 -16.47
N ASN A 70 -0.98 -13.82 -15.43
CA ASN A 70 0.26 -13.30 -14.82
C ASN A 70 1.48 -13.49 -15.72
N ILE A 71 1.53 -14.57 -16.49
CA ILE A 71 2.57 -14.77 -17.52
C ILE A 71 2.44 -13.67 -18.57
N PHE A 72 1.25 -13.46 -19.14
CA PHE A 72 1.02 -12.41 -20.13
C PHE A 72 1.34 -11.02 -19.58
N LYS A 73 0.93 -10.71 -18.34
CA LYS A 73 1.27 -9.45 -17.66
C LYS A 73 2.78 -9.24 -17.55
N LYS A 74 3.57 -10.26 -17.20
CA LYS A 74 5.04 -10.17 -17.11
C LYS A 74 5.70 -9.94 -18.47
N LYS A 75 5.05 -10.36 -19.55
CA LYS A 75 5.48 -10.13 -20.94
C LYS A 75 4.91 -8.82 -21.51
N GLU A 76 4.23 -8.01 -20.70
CA GLU A 76 3.54 -6.78 -21.10
C GLU A 76 2.43 -6.99 -22.16
N GLN A 77 1.98 -8.24 -22.32
CA GLN A 77 0.90 -8.67 -23.21
C GLN A 77 -0.45 -8.48 -22.52
N PHE A 78 -0.81 -7.23 -22.22
CA PHE A 78 -1.96 -6.95 -21.35
C PHE A 78 -3.32 -7.24 -21.98
N ALA A 79 -3.44 -7.14 -23.31
CA ALA A 79 -4.67 -7.42 -24.03
C ALA A 79 -5.02 -8.92 -23.94
N GLU A 80 -4.02 -9.78 -24.12
CA GLU A 80 -4.14 -11.23 -23.98
C GLU A 80 -4.44 -11.62 -22.52
N ALA A 81 -3.82 -10.94 -21.55
CA ALA A 81 -4.12 -11.14 -20.13
C ALA A 81 -5.58 -10.79 -19.80
N ALA A 82 -6.11 -9.68 -20.32
CA ALA A 82 -7.49 -9.26 -20.12
C ALA A 82 -8.47 -10.24 -20.78
N CYS A 83 -8.24 -10.60 -22.04
CA CYS A 83 -9.07 -11.55 -22.79
C CYS A 83 -9.18 -12.91 -22.06
N CYS A 84 -8.04 -13.44 -21.59
CA CYS A 84 -7.98 -14.68 -20.80
C CYS A 84 -8.85 -14.60 -19.52
N LEU A 85 -8.79 -13.49 -18.79
CA LEU A 85 -9.59 -13.30 -17.57
C LEU A 85 -11.06 -13.01 -17.86
N GLU A 86 -11.38 -12.36 -18.97
CA GLU A 86 -12.75 -12.15 -19.44
C GLU A 86 -13.41 -13.48 -19.83
N GLN A 87 -12.68 -14.37 -20.52
CA GLN A 87 -13.12 -15.75 -20.78
C GLN A 87 -13.37 -16.52 -19.48
N ALA A 88 -12.45 -16.40 -18.51
CA ALA A 88 -12.61 -17.04 -17.21
C ALA A 88 -13.90 -16.61 -16.48
N LEU A 89 -14.36 -15.36 -16.67
CA LEU A 89 -15.61 -14.84 -16.10
C LEU A 89 -16.87 -15.39 -16.77
N ILE A 90 -16.80 -15.90 -18.01
CA ILE A 90 -17.92 -16.57 -18.67
C ILE A 90 -18.28 -17.84 -17.89
N HIS A 91 -17.25 -18.62 -17.52
CA HIS A 91 -17.41 -19.87 -16.77
C HIS A 91 -17.56 -19.64 -15.26
N ASN A 92 -16.91 -18.60 -14.73
CA ASN A 92 -16.89 -18.29 -13.30
C ASN A 92 -17.47 -16.89 -13.01
N PRO A 93 -18.75 -16.63 -13.35
CA PRO A 93 -19.32 -15.29 -13.30
C PRO A 93 -19.42 -14.73 -11.89
N SER A 94 -19.28 -15.53 -10.83
CA SER A 94 -19.28 -15.07 -9.44
C SER A 94 -17.88 -14.85 -8.88
N SER A 95 -16.81 -15.27 -9.57
CA SER A 95 -15.44 -15.24 -9.03
C SER A 95 -14.95 -13.83 -8.72
N THR A 96 -14.65 -13.58 -7.45
CA THR A 96 -14.02 -12.34 -6.98
C THR A 96 -12.55 -12.29 -7.37
N THR A 97 -11.85 -13.43 -7.31
CA THR A 97 -10.44 -13.54 -7.66
C THR A 97 -10.19 -13.13 -9.10
N ILE A 98 -10.96 -13.67 -10.06
CA ILE A 98 -10.81 -13.32 -11.48
C ILE A 98 -11.10 -11.85 -11.71
N ARG A 99 -12.18 -11.31 -11.12
CA ARG A 99 -12.49 -9.87 -11.23
C ARG A 99 -11.40 -8.98 -10.67
N PHE A 100 -10.78 -9.39 -9.57
CA PHE A 100 -9.68 -8.65 -8.95
C PHE A 100 -8.47 -8.63 -9.88
N SER A 101 -8.08 -9.78 -10.42
CA SER A 101 -6.99 -9.89 -11.38
C SER A 101 -7.27 -9.07 -12.65
N LEU A 102 -8.50 -9.10 -13.16
CA LEU A 102 -8.91 -8.32 -14.34
C LEU A 102 -8.83 -6.81 -14.05
N ALA A 103 -9.26 -6.38 -12.86
CA ALA A 103 -9.13 -4.98 -12.44
C ALA A 103 -7.66 -4.55 -12.38
N CYS A 104 -6.76 -5.40 -11.89
CA CYS A 104 -5.32 -5.13 -11.89
C CYS A 104 -4.75 -5.00 -13.31
N ILE A 105 -5.18 -5.85 -14.26
CA ILE A 105 -4.77 -5.72 -15.67
C ILE A 105 -5.29 -4.40 -16.27
N TYR A 106 -6.55 -4.05 -16.00
CA TYR A 106 -7.11 -2.77 -16.44
C TYR A 106 -6.33 -1.56 -15.89
N LEU A 107 -5.85 -1.62 -14.64
CA LEU A 107 -4.95 -0.59 -14.11
C LEU A 107 -3.63 -0.52 -14.87
N SER A 108 -3.02 -1.66 -15.22
CA SER A 108 -1.76 -1.69 -15.96
C SER A 108 -1.85 -1.06 -17.35
N ILE A 109 -3.02 -1.12 -18.00
CA ILE A 109 -3.25 -0.50 -19.32
C ILE A 109 -3.90 0.89 -19.23
N GLY A 110 -4.07 1.45 -18.03
CA GLY A 110 -4.72 2.76 -17.86
C GLY A 110 -6.24 2.76 -18.10
N ASN A 111 -6.89 1.59 -18.20
CA ASN A 111 -8.35 1.48 -18.28
C ASN A 111 -8.98 1.66 -16.88
N ILE A 112 -9.03 2.90 -16.42
CA ILE A 112 -9.47 3.26 -15.06
C ILE A 112 -10.94 2.88 -14.83
N ASP A 113 -11.81 3.16 -15.79
CA ASP A 113 -13.24 2.85 -15.69
C ASP A 113 -13.49 1.33 -15.64
N GLY A 114 -12.75 0.55 -16.43
CA GLY A 114 -12.77 -0.91 -16.36
C GLY A 114 -12.39 -1.42 -14.98
N ALA A 115 -11.28 -0.92 -14.41
CA ALA A 115 -10.83 -1.29 -13.07
C ALA A 115 -11.85 -0.93 -11.99
N VAL A 116 -12.38 0.30 -12.01
CA VAL A 116 -13.42 0.76 -11.07
C VAL A 116 -14.68 -0.11 -11.18
N LYS A 117 -15.15 -0.43 -12.40
CA LYS A 117 -16.31 -1.29 -12.62
C LYS A 117 -16.08 -2.70 -12.06
N ALA A 118 -14.91 -3.26 -12.25
CA ALA A 118 -14.55 -4.58 -11.73
C ALA A 118 -14.51 -4.61 -10.19
N PHE A 119 -13.84 -3.65 -9.55
CA PHE A 119 -13.83 -3.54 -8.09
C PHE A 119 -15.21 -3.23 -7.50
N ARG A 120 -16.02 -2.40 -8.17
CA ARG A 120 -17.41 -2.12 -7.76
C ARG A 120 -18.27 -3.38 -7.77
N LYS A 121 -18.13 -4.25 -8.77
CA LYS A 121 -18.82 -5.54 -8.79
C LYS A 121 -18.40 -6.44 -7.63
N ILE A 122 -17.12 -6.44 -7.25
CA ILE A 122 -16.64 -7.16 -6.06
C ILE A 122 -17.32 -6.61 -4.80
N TYR A 123 -17.32 -5.29 -4.64
CA TYR A 123 -17.92 -4.62 -3.48
C TYR A 123 -19.44 -4.86 -3.39
N GLN A 124 -20.16 -4.84 -4.51
CA GLN A 124 -21.60 -5.13 -4.55
C GLN A 124 -21.93 -6.57 -4.12
N ARG A 125 -21.07 -7.53 -4.43
CA ARG A 125 -21.26 -8.94 -4.07
C ARG A 125 -20.88 -9.23 -2.62
N SER A 126 -19.86 -8.54 -2.11
CA SER A 126 -19.49 -8.60 -0.71
C SER A 126 -19.26 -7.19 -0.17
N PRO A 127 -20.31 -6.55 0.39
CA PRO A 127 -20.21 -5.22 0.99
C PRO A 127 -19.24 -5.14 2.17
N GLN A 128 -18.86 -6.29 2.73
CA GLN A 128 -17.83 -6.41 3.78
C GLN A 128 -16.40 -6.39 3.23
N ALA A 129 -16.22 -6.57 1.91
CA ALA A 129 -14.92 -6.44 1.25
C ALA A 129 -14.52 -4.96 1.11
N ILE A 130 -14.23 -4.31 2.24
CA ILE A 130 -13.81 -2.90 2.32
C ILE A 130 -12.55 -2.65 1.46
N SER A 131 -11.69 -3.66 1.30
CA SER A 131 -10.53 -3.60 0.41
C SER A 131 -10.91 -3.33 -1.05
N ALA A 132 -12.07 -3.78 -1.54
CA ALA A 132 -12.55 -3.48 -2.89
C ALA A 132 -12.90 -1.99 -3.03
N LEU A 133 -13.53 -1.39 -2.01
CA LEU A 133 -13.82 0.04 -1.99
C LEU A 133 -12.53 0.88 -1.92
N TYR A 134 -11.54 0.43 -1.14
CA TYR A 134 -10.20 1.04 -1.15
C TYR A 134 -9.55 0.99 -2.54
N ASN A 135 -9.65 -0.15 -3.23
CA ASN A 135 -9.09 -0.30 -4.57
C ASN A 135 -9.81 0.51 -5.65
N ILE A 136 -11.10 0.85 -5.46
CA ILE A 136 -11.78 1.86 -6.29
C ILE A 136 -11.09 3.22 -6.12
N GLY A 137 -10.84 3.65 -4.89
CA GLY A 137 -10.10 4.90 -4.62
C GLY A 137 -8.69 4.87 -5.21
N TYR A 138 -8.00 3.73 -5.12
CA TYR A 138 -6.69 3.54 -5.73
C TYR A 138 -6.74 3.69 -7.25
N ALA A 139 -7.69 3.02 -7.91
CA ALA A 139 -7.88 3.10 -9.35
C ALA A 139 -8.14 4.55 -9.82
N LEU A 140 -9.06 5.24 -9.14
CA LEU A 140 -9.39 6.64 -9.43
C LEU A 140 -8.18 7.56 -9.27
N LYS A 141 -7.40 7.38 -8.19
CA LYS A 141 -6.18 8.16 -7.95
C LYS A 141 -5.15 7.94 -9.06
N THR A 142 -4.93 6.69 -9.46
CA THR A 142 -4.00 6.33 -10.55
C THR A 142 -4.44 6.95 -11.88
N GLY A 143 -5.75 7.08 -12.09
CA GLY A 143 -6.33 7.77 -13.24
C GLY A 143 -6.36 9.30 -13.17
N GLY A 144 -5.79 9.92 -12.14
CA GLY A 144 -5.85 11.38 -11.94
C GLY A 144 -7.21 11.91 -11.48
N ARG A 145 -8.19 11.06 -11.20
CA ARG A 145 -9.53 11.44 -10.70
C ARG A 145 -9.48 11.62 -9.19
N ILE A 146 -8.71 12.62 -8.75
CA ILE A 146 -8.30 12.79 -7.34
C ILE A 146 -9.51 13.03 -6.41
N ASP A 147 -10.48 13.84 -6.82
CA ASP A 147 -11.67 14.11 -6.00
C ASP A 147 -12.52 12.87 -5.74
N GLU A 148 -12.71 12.04 -6.77
CA GLU A 148 -13.45 10.79 -6.62
C GLU A 148 -12.67 9.77 -5.78
N ALA A 149 -11.33 9.77 -5.88
CA ALA A 149 -10.48 8.95 -5.01
C ALA A 149 -10.62 9.36 -3.53
N ILE A 150 -10.62 10.67 -3.24
CA ILE A 150 -10.85 11.23 -1.90
C ILE A 150 -12.19 10.72 -1.35
N ALA A 151 -13.27 10.85 -2.13
CA ALA A 151 -14.60 10.38 -1.72
C ALA A 151 -14.61 8.87 -1.42
N ALA A 152 -13.99 8.06 -2.28
CA ALA A 152 -13.89 6.61 -2.07
C ALA A 152 -13.12 6.25 -0.79
N TYR A 153 -11.98 6.90 -0.52
CA TYR A 153 -11.22 6.67 0.71
C TYR A 153 -11.95 7.17 1.97
N GLN A 154 -12.68 8.28 1.89
CA GLN A 154 -13.52 8.75 3.00
C GLN A 154 -14.61 7.71 3.33
N GLU A 155 -15.24 7.10 2.32
CA GLU A 155 -16.23 6.04 2.53
C GLU A 155 -15.61 4.76 3.14
N VAL A 156 -14.37 4.41 2.76
CA VAL A 156 -13.60 3.34 3.45
C VAL A 156 -13.48 3.67 4.93
N LEU A 157 -13.10 4.90 5.27
CA LEU A 157 -12.87 5.32 6.65
C LEU A 157 -14.16 5.50 7.46
N LYS A 158 -15.28 5.80 6.82
CA LYS A 158 -16.61 5.79 7.44
C LYS A 158 -17.02 4.39 7.87
N LYS A 159 -16.68 3.37 7.06
CA LYS A 159 -16.99 1.95 7.35
C LYS A 159 -15.97 1.31 8.29
N ASN A 160 -14.70 1.66 8.15
CA ASN A 160 -13.62 1.20 9.03
C ASN A 160 -12.66 2.37 9.34
N PRO A 161 -12.89 3.08 10.46
CA PRO A 161 -12.05 4.20 10.87
C PRO A 161 -10.58 3.83 11.16
N GLN A 162 -10.28 2.55 11.36
CA GLN A 162 -8.94 2.03 11.66
C GLN A 162 -8.22 1.46 10.42
N TYR A 163 -8.77 1.64 9.21
CA TYR A 163 -8.13 1.18 7.98
C TYR A 163 -6.92 2.07 7.63
N ASP A 164 -5.75 1.73 8.18
CA ASP A 164 -4.54 2.58 8.15
C ASP A 164 -4.09 2.93 6.72
N ALA A 165 -4.16 1.99 5.77
CA ALA A 165 -3.81 2.23 4.38
C ALA A 165 -4.70 3.31 3.71
N ALA A 166 -5.96 3.46 4.13
CA ALA A 166 -6.86 4.47 3.59
C ALA A 166 -6.57 5.86 4.16
N HIS A 167 -6.10 5.96 5.41
CA HIS A 167 -5.63 7.26 5.93
C HIS A 167 -4.40 7.76 5.18
N LEU A 168 -3.45 6.86 4.90
CA LEU A 168 -2.26 7.20 4.11
C LEU A 168 -2.65 7.60 2.68
N ALA A 169 -3.46 6.78 2.01
CA ALA A 169 -3.89 7.05 0.63
C ALA A 169 -4.72 8.34 0.52
N LEU A 170 -5.59 8.61 1.49
CA LEU A 170 -6.35 9.87 1.57
C LEU A 170 -5.43 11.06 1.82
N GLY A 171 -4.43 10.93 2.69
CA GLY A 171 -3.41 11.97 2.91
C GLY A 171 -2.70 12.33 1.60
N PHE A 172 -2.19 11.33 0.87
CA PHE A 172 -1.58 11.57 -0.44
C PHE A 172 -2.56 12.13 -1.47
N ALA A 173 -3.83 11.71 -1.47
CA ALA A 173 -4.83 12.25 -2.38
C ALA A 173 -5.08 13.74 -2.12
N TYR A 174 -5.17 14.17 -0.86
CA TYR A 174 -5.26 15.58 -0.51
C TYR A 174 -4.01 16.35 -0.90
N LEU A 175 -2.81 15.84 -0.61
CA LEU A 175 -1.55 16.49 -1.00
C LEU A 175 -1.44 16.64 -2.53
N ASN A 176 -1.85 15.63 -3.29
CA ASN A 176 -1.89 15.70 -4.76
C ASN A 176 -2.90 16.72 -5.29
N LYS A 177 -4.02 16.92 -4.57
CA LYS A 177 -5.00 17.96 -4.88
C LYS A 177 -4.50 19.37 -4.53
N GLY A 178 -3.46 19.47 -3.70
CA GLY A 178 -2.99 20.71 -3.10
C GLY A 178 -3.67 21.04 -1.78
N ASP A 179 -4.54 20.18 -1.23
CA ASP A 179 -5.12 20.36 0.11
C ASP A 179 -4.10 19.95 1.18
N PHE A 180 -3.18 20.86 1.49
CA PHE A 180 -2.08 20.59 2.42
C PHE A 180 -2.58 20.49 3.86
N ALA A 181 -3.60 21.27 4.22
CA ALA A 181 -4.16 21.30 5.55
C ALA A 181 -4.72 19.93 5.99
N HIS A 182 -5.44 19.24 5.10
CA HIS A 182 -5.94 17.89 5.38
C HIS A 182 -4.89 16.82 5.08
N GLY A 183 -4.10 16.99 4.02
CA GLY A 183 -3.10 16.03 3.57
C GLY A 183 -2.07 15.69 4.64
N TRP A 184 -1.44 16.71 5.24
CA TRP A 184 -0.39 16.50 6.23
C TRP A 184 -0.91 15.89 7.53
N LYS A 185 -2.10 16.30 7.98
CA LYS A 185 -2.75 15.70 9.17
C LYS A 185 -3.03 14.21 8.98
N LYS A 186 -3.47 13.81 7.79
CA LYS A 186 -3.73 12.40 7.46
C LYS A 186 -2.44 11.60 7.30
N HIS A 187 -1.44 12.16 6.63
CA HIS A 187 -0.11 11.56 6.47
C HIS A 187 0.53 11.26 7.83
N GLU A 188 0.56 12.24 8.74
CA GLU A 188 1.15 12.03 10.06
C GLU A 188 0.40 10.98 10.89
N ARG A 189 -0.94 10.89 10.80
CA ARG A 189 -1.70 9.90 11.56
C ARG A 189 -1.23 8.47 11.27
N TYR A 190 -0.82 8.19 10.04
CA TYR A 190 -0.26 6.90 9.65
C TYR A 190 1.05 6.59 10.41
N LEU A 191 1.84 7.63 10.69
CA LEU A 191 3.13 7.58 11.36
C LEU A 191 2.97 7.66 12.89
N LYS A 192 2.32 6.65 13.50
CA LYS A 192 1.94 6.63 14.93
C LYS A 192 3.07 7.04 15.88
N LYS A 193 4.32 6.60 15.62
CA LYS A 193 5.51 6.96 16.40
C LYS A 193 5.95 8.42 16.20
N ALA A 194 5.96 8.89 14.95
CA ALA A 194 6.29 10.27 14.62
C ALA A 194 5.30 11.25 15.25
N LYS A 195 3.99 10.93 15.18
CA LYS A 195 2.93 11.70 15.84
C LYS A 195 3.17 11.85 17.34
N LYS A 196 3.42 10.73 18.04
CA LYS A 196 3.65 10.75 19.49
C LYS A 196 4.85 11.62 19.87
N ASN A 197 5.91 11.59 19.07
CA ASN A 197 7.08 12.45 19.29
C ASN A 197 6.72 13.93 19.10
N ALA A 198 5.98 14.24 18.03
CA ALA A 198 5.56 15.58 17.65
C ALA A 198 4.53 16.24 18.60
N ASP A 199 3.78 15.46 19.38
CA ASP A 199 2.73 15.99 20.28
C ASP A 199 3.29 16.96 21.34
N LYS A 200 4.51 16.73 21.85
CA LYS A 200 5.19 17.66 22.74
C LYS A 200 5.50 18.98 22.04
N LEU A 201 6.03 18.93 20.81
CA LEU A 201 6.34 20.13 20.03
C LEU A 201 5.07 20.93 19.71
N ARG A 202 3.98 20.26 19.35
CA ARG A 202 2.66 20.90 19.18
C ARG A 202 2.21 21.63 20.44
N ALA A 203 2.37 21.00 21.60
CA ALA A 203 1.98 21.60 22.87
C ALA A 203 2.79 22.87 23.16
N LEU A 204 4.10 22.86 22.89
CA LEU A 204 4.96 24.04 23.02
C LEU A 204 4.53 25.16 22.06
N LEU A 205 4.27 24.83 20.78
CA LEU A 205 3.82 25.80 19.78
C LEU A 205 2.48 26.45 20.15
N ARG A 206 1.51 25.67 20.62
CA ARG A 206 0.20 26.19 21.07
C ARG A 206 0.32 27.14 22.25
N LYS A 207 1.31 26.93 23.12
CA LYS A 207 1.57 27.78 24.31
C LYS A 207 2.55 28.91 24.03
N ASN A 208 3.09 28.99 22.82
CA ASN A 208 4.18 29.88 22.45
C ASN A 208 5.44 29.75 23.37
N ASP A 209 5.71 28.53 23.85
CA ASP A 209 6.79 28.20 24.81
C ASP A 209 7.97 27.50 24.09
N VAL A 210 8.25 27.89 22.86
CA VAL A 210 9.35 27.30 22.06
C VAL A 210 10.70 27.98 22.37
N LYS A 211 10.68 29.23 22.84
CA LYS A 211 11.89 30.02 23.10
C LYS A 211 12.79 29.34 24.14
N GLY A 212 14.05 29.14 23.80
CA GLY A 212 15.05 28.49 24.66
C GLY A 212 14.92 26.97 24.75
N LYS A 213 13.96 26.35 24.05
CA LYS A 213 13.80 24.89 24.03
C LYS A 213 14.71 24.25 22.98
N THR A 214 15.17 23.04 23.27
CA THR A 214 15.90 22.19 22.32
C THR A 214 14.93 21.27 21.59
N ILE A 215 14.85 21.41 20.27
CA ILE A 215 13.98 20.65 19.38
C ILE A 215 14.82 19.70 18.52
N LEU A 216 14.55 18.40 18.65
CA LEU A 216 15.22 17.37 17.86
C LEU A 216 14.39 16.99 16.63
N LEU A 217 14.94 17.20 15.44
CA LEU A 217 14.36 16.79 14.18
C LEU A 217 14.95 15.45 13.73
N HIS A 218 14.07 14.48 13.47
CA HIS A 218 14.45 13.15 13.00
C HIS A 218 14.23 13.03 11.50
N LEU A 219 15.20 12.41 10.81
CA LEU A 219 14.97 11.90 9.47
C LEU A 219 13.84 10.86 9.46
N GLU A 220 13.02 10.96 8.43
CA GLU A 220 11.98 10.03 8.04
C GLU A 220 11.94 10.01 6.51
N GLY A 221 11.86 8.83 5.92
CA GLY A 221 11.89 8.70 4.46
C GLY A 221 13.29 8.90 3.85
N GLY A 222 13.31 9.46 2.65
CA GLY A 222 14.49 9.61 1.81
C GLY A 222 15.26 10.91 2.02
N ILE A 223 16.36 11.06 1.27
CA ILE A 223 17.17 12.30 1.24
C ILE A 223 16.32 13.50 0.79
N GLY A 224 15.44 13.30 -0.19
CA GLY A 224 14.56 14.35 -0.72
C GLY A 224 13.63 14.92 0.34
N ASP A 225 13.08 14.08 1.21
CA ASP A 225 12.19 14.51 2.29
C ASP A 225 12.96 15.39 3.30
N THR A 226 14.16 14.97 3.71
CA THR A 226 15.02 15.79 4.58
C THR A 226 15.28 17.16 3.95
N LEU A 227 15.73 17.20 2.68
CA LEU A 227 16.02 18.46 1.98
C LEU A 227 14.79 19.34 1.84
N HIS A 228 13.62 18.74 1.58
CA HIS A 228 12.40 19.49 1.38
C HIS A 228 11.93 20.14 2.68
N PHE A 229 11.95 19.40 3.80
CA PHE A 229 11.37 19.84 5.07
C PHE A 229 12.38 20.50 6.02
N VAL A 230 13.68 20.49 5.73
CA VAL A 230 14.68 21.17 6.57
C VAL A 230 14.43 22.67 6.71
N ARG A 231 13.73 23.29 5.76
CA ARG A 231 13.34 24.71 5.79
C ARG A 231 12.52 25.08 7.04
N TYR A 232 11.83 24.12 7.66
CA TYR A 232 11.12 24.33 8.92
C TYR A 232 12.05 24.61 10.11
N ALA A 233 13.34 24.26 10.02
CA ALA A 233 14.34 24.66 11.01
C ALA A 233 14.38 26.19 11.17
N GLN A 234 14.24 26.94 10.06
CA GLN A 234 14.19 28.41 10.10
C GLN A 234 13.06 28.93 10.98
N ARG A 235 11.86 28.35 10.86
CA ARG A 235 10.68 28.73 11.67
C ARG A 235 10.91 28.47 13.15
N LEU A 236 11.49 27.32 13.50
CA LEU A 236 11.85 26.99 14.88
C LEU A 236 12.91 27.94 15.43
N LYS A 237 13.94 28.27 14.64
CA LYS A 237 14.98 29.24 15.03
C LYS A 237 14.42 30.65 15.22
N ALA A 238 13.51 31.09 14.35
CA ALA A 238 12.84 32.38 14.50
C ALA A 238 12.04 32.47 15.81
N MET A 239 11.57 31.33 16.35
CA MET A 239 10.92 31.22 17.66
C MET A 239 11.91 31.10 18.83
N GLY A 240 13.22 31.15 18.56
CA GLY A 240 14.27 31.08 19.58
C GLY A 240 14.60 29.67 20.06
N ALA A 241 14.27 28.63 19.29
CA ALA A 241 14.69 27.26 19.61
C ALA A 241 16.18 27.02 19.34
N THR A 242 16.73 26.01 20.02
CA THR A 242 17.92 25.29 19.58
C THR A 242 17.47 24.10 18.75
N VAL A 243 17.89 24.01 17.48
CA VAL A 243 17.48 22.97 16.54
C VAL A 243 18.62 21.98 16.34
N ILE A 244 18.36 20.73 16.70
CA ILE A 244 19.28 19.61 16.46
C ILE A 244 18.64 18.72 15.39
N ALA A 245 19.39 18.34 14.37
CA ALA A 245 18.87 17.54 13.26
C ALA A 245 19.65 16.23 13.11
N PHE A 246 18.95 15.10 13.19
CA PHE A 246 19.45 13.79 12.81
C PHE A 246 19.18 13.57 11.32
N VAL A 247 20.24 13.44 10.52
CA VAL A 247 20.18 13.43 9.05
C VAL A 247 21.04 12.32 8.46
N GLN A 248 20.81 12.02 7.18
CA GLN A 248 21.64 11.09 6.42
C GLN A 248 23.08 11.64 6.31
N LYS A 249 24.08 10.77 6.45
CA LYS A 249 25.52 11.16 6.42
C LYS A 249 25.90 11.94 5.15
N SER A 250 25.31 11.59 4.01
CA SER A 250 25.53 12.25 2.72
C SER A 250 25.09 13.72 2.70
N LEU A 251 24.17 14.12 3.59
CA LEU A 251 23.67 15.49 3.66
C LEU A 251 24.49 16.40 4.58
N ILE A 252 25.45 15.87 5.35
CA ILE A 252 26.22 16.66 6.30
C ILE A 252 26.95 17.85 5.64
N PRO A 253 27.68 17.69 4.53
CA PRO A 253 28.39 18.82 3.91
C PRO A 253 27.47 19.97 3.49
N LEU A 254 26.25 19.64 3.05
CA LEU A 254 25.27 20.63 2.62
C LEU A 254 24.59 21.27 3.82
N LEU A 255 24.10 20.46 4.77
CA LEU A 255 23.33 20.95 5.91
C LEU A 255 24.20 21.64 6.97
N SER A 256 25.52 21.42 6.98
CA SER A 256 26.44 22.20 7.83
C SER A 256 26.50 23.68 7.45
N LEU A 257 26.08 24.01 6.22
CA LEU A 257 25.95 25.39 5.75
C LEU A 257 24.59 26.01 6.11
N CYS A 258 23.64 25.22 6.63
CA CYS A 258 22.32 25.71 7.00
C CYS A 258 22.42 26.46 8.34
N PRO A 259 22.25 27.80 8.37
CA PRO A 259 22.41 28.59 9.60
C PRO A 259 21.32 28.31 10.65
N TYR A 260 20.29 27.54 10.27
CA TYR A 260 19.15 27.26 11.12
C TYR A 260 19.25 25.95 11.90
N ILE A 261 20.37 25.21 11.76
CA ILE A 261 20.62 23.97 12.47
C ILE A 261 21.83 24.17 13.39
N ASP A 262 21.63 24.05 14.69
CA ASP A 262 22.70 24.26 15.68
C ASP A 262 23.61 23.01 15.81
N LYS A 263 23.07 21.81 15.53
CA LYS A 263 23.84 20.57 15.58
C LYS A 263 23.29 19.52 14.63
N LEU A 264 24.19 18.87 13.89
CA LEU A 264 23.87 17.73 13.03
C LEU A 264 24.33 16.42 13.67
N LEU A 265 23.52 15.37 13.51
CA LEU A 265 23.80 14.02 13.97
C LEU A 265 23.64 13.02 12.82
N THR A 266 24.51 12.01 12.79
CA THR A 266 24.43 10.89 11.81
C THR A 266 24.27 9.53 12.48
N SER A 267 24.32 9.47 13.81
CA SER A 267 23.99 8.26 14.58
C SER A 267 22.91 8.58 15.60
N ASN A 268 22.14 7.55 15.97
CA ASN A 268 21.05 7.67 16.92
C ASN A 268 21.59 7.69 18.37
N ALA A 269 22.37 8.73 18.69
CA ALA A 269 22.82 8.99 20.03
C ALA A 269 21.66 9.56 20.85
N HIS A 270 21.51 9.15 22.10
CA HIS A 270 20.52 9.76 22.98
C HIS A 270 20.98 11.18 23.31
N ILE A 271 20.22 12.17 22.86
CA ILE A 271 20.46 13.59 23.10
C ILE A 271 19.34 14.13 23.97
N SER A 272 19.70 14.89 25.00
CA SER A 272 18.71 15.61 25.81
C SER A 272 18.00 16.67 24.95
N HIS A 273 16.67 16.65 24.96
CA HIS A 273 15.83 17.56 24.19
C HIS A 273 14.46 17.75 24.89
N ASP A 274 13.82 18.89 24.65
CA ASP A 274 12.50 19.21 25.23
C ASP A 274 11.36 18.59 24.42
N ALA A 275 11.49 18.61 23.09
CA ALA A 275 10.53 18.01 22.17
C ALA A 275 11.21 17.54 20.87
N SER A 276 10.52 16.71 20.11
CA SER A 276 11.03 16.20 18.84
C SER A 276 9.94 16.07 17.79
N SER A 277 10.31 15.98 16.53
CA SER A 277 9.41 15.70 15.41
C SER A 277 10.21 15.03 14.30
N THR A 278 9.54 14.26 13.43
CA THR A 278 10.16 13.95 12.14
C THR A 278 10.02 15.15 11.22
N PHE A 279 10.90 15.25 10.22
CA PHE A 279 10.84 16.30 9.21
C PHE A 279 9.47 16.35 8.50
N MET A 280 8.95 15.19 8.09
CA MET A 280 7.67 15.09 7.38
C MET A 280 6.43 15.38 8.23
N SER A 281 6.55 15.36 9.56
CA SER A 281 5.46 15.78 10.48
C SER A 281 5.37 17.29 10.63
N LEU A 282 6.42 18.06 10.31
CA LEU A 282 6.47 19.50 10.59
C LEU A 282 5.32 20.29 9.97
N PRO A 283 4.90 20.06 8.70
CA PRO A 283 3.74 20.76 8.16
C PRO A 283 2.46 20.56 8.98
N ALA A 284 2.22 19.33 9.45
CA ALA A 284 1.08 19.02 10.32
C ALA A 284 1.24 19.60 11.74
N VAL A 285 2.47 19.70 12.25
CA VAL A 285 2.78 20.32 13.54
C VAL A 285 2.48 21.82 13.51
N PHE A 286 2.88 22.50 12.43
CA PHE A 286 2.64 23.93 12.23
C PHE A 286 1.22 24.26 11.73
N ASN A 287 0.41 23.23 11.41
CA ASN A 287 -0.91 23.36 10.78
C ASN A 287 -0.87 24.13 9.45
N ASP A 288 0.13 23.85 8.61
CA ASP A 288 0.24 24.54 7.34
C ASP A 288 -0.89 24.20 6.38
N ASN A 289 -1.24 25.20 5.58
CA ASN A 289 -2.21 25.15 4.50
C ASN A 289 -1.55 25.56 3.18
N GLU A 290 -2.35 25.81 2.16
CA GLU A 290 -1.94 26.17 0.80
C GLU A 290 -1.10 27.45 0.74
N GLU A 291 -1.31 28.37 1.68
CA GLU A 291 -0.67 29.69 1.72
C GLU A 291 0.58 29.71 2.63
N THR A 292 0.60 28.88 3.67
CA THR A 292 1.68 28.89 4.67
C THR A 292 2.69 27.76 4.47
N PHE A 293 2.43 26.81 3.57
CA PHE A 293 3.40 25.79 3.21
C PHE A 293 4.61 26.46 2.52
N PRO A 294 5.82 26.34 3.10
CA PRO A 294 6.99 27.09 2.66
C PRO A 294 7.67 26.54 1.40
#